data_AF-F4SAJ6-F1
#
_entry.id   AF-F4SAJ6-F1
#
_cell.length_a   1.000
_cell.length_b   1.000
_cell.length_c   1.000
_cell.angle_alpha   90.00
_cell.angle_beta   90.00
_cell.angle_gamma   90.00
#
_symmetry.space_group_name_H-M   'P 1'
#
loop_
_entity.id
_entity.type
_entity.pdbx_description
1 polymer ?
#
loop_
_entity_poly.entity_id
_entity_poly.type
_entity_poly.pdbx_seq_one_letter_code
_entity_poly.pdbx_strand_id
1 'polypeptide(L)'
;MVLLPAAILSIASLTSAILGFRYTTSLSNVETEAPSVIINDHVMIPFFPLKNKVVAPVLSTRRSSTDSTSGKRRLINAINEVSDTSDAHTTIQHLDNLTEMLINCDQLLSKPKPFGHIIKTAPIVGCLIGLNQKVPESIDNLSIMTPFNDHEALRIINVLQNFVSTQHSLLSTIIEKRGKIYTRPIRVALLDLESVVDQLTYAIIDLIPTRQPEGSSAKSVLDRSFNQAIRIYS
;
A
#
# COMPACT_ATOMS: atom_id res chain seq x y z
N MET A 1 12.98 37.61 -19.19
CA MET A 1 12.00 37.33 -18.13
C MET A 1 11.06 36.27 -18.68
N VAL A 2 11.01 35.13 -18.02
CA VAL A 2 10.47 33.85 -18.49
C VAL A 2 8.96 33.91 -18.55
N LEU A 3 8.35 33.46 -19.66
CA LEU A 3 6.96 33.03 -19.68
C LEU A 3 6.84 31.77 -20.55
N LEU A 4 6.64 30.63 -19.88
CA LEU A 4 6.22 29.35 -20.47
C LEU A 4 4.88 29.51 -21.20
N PRO A 5 4.65 28.86 -22.35
CA PRO A 5 3.31 28.49 -22.75
C PRO A 5 2.93 27.12 -22.16
N ALA A 6 1.69 27.06 -21.70
CA ALA A 6 1.02 25.87 -21.21
C ALA A 6 0.97 24.76 -22.28
N ALA A 7 1.39 23.55 -21.90
CA ALA A 7 1.07 22.32 -22.60
C ALA A 7 0.65 21.27 -21.55
N ILE A 8 -0.60 21.37 -21.09
CA ILE A 8 -1.27 20.23 -20.45
C ILE A 8 -1.71 19.33 -21.62
N LEU A 9 -0.79 18.46 -22.05
CA LEU A 9 -1.11 17.39 -22.97
C LEU A 9 -1.74 16.27 -22.13
N SER A 10 -3.00 15.96 -22.42
CA SER A 10 -3.71 14.79 -21.92
C SER A 10 -2.95 13.52 -22.38
N ILE A 11 -2.41 12.75 -21.44
CA ILE A 11 -1.77 11.43 -21.69
C ILE A 11 -2.67 10.33 -21.11
N ALA A 12 -3.97 10.38 -21.40
CA ALA A 12 -4.90 9.29 -21.13
C ALA A 12 -4.97 8.25 -22.27
N SER A 13 -4.02 8.26 -23.22
CA SER A 13 -4.11 7.44 -24.44
C SER A 13 -2.78 6.85 -24.91
N LEU A 14 -2.01 6.19 -24.03
CA LEU A 14 -0.81 5.46 -24.46
C LEU A 14 -0.57 4.09 -23.78
N THR A 15 -1.52 3.56 -23.00
CA THR A 15 -1.37 2.26 -22.33
C THR A 15 -1.89 1.05 -23.12
N SER A 16 -2.44 1.21 -24.33
CA SER A 16 -3.02 0.11 -25.10
C SER A 16 -2.12 -0.52 -26.18
N ALA A 17 -0.85 -0.11 -26.31
CA ALA A 17 -0.02 -0.54 -27.45
C ALA A 17 1.17 -1.49 -27.15
N ILE A 18 1.42 -1.89 -25.90
CA ILE A 18 2.56 -2.79 -25.59
C ILE A 18 2.14 -3.91 -24.63
N LEU A 19 1.43 -4.92 -25.16
CA LEU A 19 1.72 -6.36 -25.01
C LEU A 19 0.54 -7.17 -25.54
N GLY A 20 0.52 -7.38 -26.86
CA GLY A 20 -0.16 -8.53 -27.44
C GLY A 20 0.63 -9.80 -27.11
N PHE A 21 0.40 -10.37 -25.92
CA PHE A 21 0.81 -11.73 -25.62
C PHE A 21 -0.36 -12.46 -24.97
N ARG A 22 -1.17 -13.11 -25.81
CA ARG A 22 -2.25 -13.99 -25.37
C ARG A 22 -1.63 -15.20 -24.68
N TYR A 23 -1.84 -15.33 -23.37
CA TYR A 23 -1.82 -16.62 -22.69
C TYR A 23 -3.27 -16.96 -22.31
N THR A 24 -3.83 -17.96 -22.99
CA THR A 24 -5.07 -18.60 -22.58
C THR A 24 -4.73 -19.65 -21.53
N THR A 25 -5.20 -19.50 -20.31
CA THR A 25 -5.21 -20.59 -19.33
C THR A 25 -6.65 -20.97 -18.99
N SER A 26 -6.95 -22.21 -19.35
CA SER A 26 -8.15 -22.97 -19.03
C SER A 26 -8.45 -22.96 -17.54
N LEU A 27 -9.69 -22.65 -17.17
CA LEU A 27 -10.24 -22.83 -15.82
C LEU A 27 -10.31 -24.34 -15.52
N SER A 28 -9.61 -24.80 -14.49
CA SER A 28 -9.89 -26.07 -13.83
C SER A 28 -10.34 -25.80 -12.40
N ASN A 29 -11.56 -26.25 -12.12
CA ASN A 29 -12.27 -26.21 -10.85
C ASN A 29 -11.37 -26.56 -9.64
N VAL A 30 -11.44 -25.71 -8.61
CA VAL A 30 -11.13 -26.10 -7.23
C VAL A 30 -12.31 -25.68 -6.37
N GLU A 31 -13.00 -26.71 -5.92
CA GLU A 31 -14.16 -26.73 -5.04
C GLU A 31 -13.73 -26.26 -3.64
N THR A 32 -14.39 -25.22 -3.13
CA THR A 32 -14.16 -24.65 -1.81
C THR A 32 -15.01 -25.37 -0.76
N GLU A 33 -14.40 -26.27 0.02
CA GLU A 33 -14.97 -26.72 1.29
C GLU A 33 -14.72 -25.69 2.39
N ALA A 34 -15.79 -25.24 3.05
CA ALA A 34 -15.76 -24.35 4.20
C ALA A 34 -15.59 -25.16 5.50
N PRO A 35 -14.75 -24.74 6.46
CA PRO A 35 -14.73 -25.36 7.78
C PRO A 35 -15.84 -24.81 8.68
N SER A 36 -16.73 -25.70 9.10
CA SER A 36 -17.77 -25.53 10.13
C SER A 36 -17.17 -25.31 11.52
N VAL A 37 -17.62 -24.25 12.20
CA VAL A 37 -17.34 -24.01 13.63
C VAL A 37 -18.40 -24.73 14.47
N ILE A 38 -17.93 -25.64 15.33
CA ILE A 38 -18.72 -26.40 16.30
C ILE A 38 -19.00 -25.50 17.50
N ILE A 39 -20.28 -25.25 17.79
CA ILE A 39 -20.75 -24.58 19.01
C ILE A 39 -21.08 -25.67 20.03
N ASN A 40 -20.38 -25.69 21.16
CA ASN A 40 -20.76 -26.52 22.31
C ASN A 40 -21.54 -25.67 23.32
N ASP A 41 -22.79 -26.07 23.55
CA ASP A 41 -23.67 -25.64 24.63
C ASP A 41 -23.15 -26.07 26.01
N HIS A 42 -23.22 -25.18 26.99
CA HIS A 42 -23.82 -25.39 28.32
C HIS A 42 -23.37 -24.30 29.31
N VAL A 43 -24.22 -23.31 29.61
CA VAL A 43 -24.41 -22.80 30.98
C VAL A 43 -25.86 -22.33 31.15
N MET A 44 -26.54 -22.94 32.12
CA MET A 44 -27.90 -22.70 32.58
C MET A 44 -27.92 -21.51 33.56
N ILE A 45 -28.75 -20.49 33.33
CA ILE A 45 -28.96 -19.38 34.29
C ILE A 45 -30.38 -19.49 34.87
N PRO A 46 -30.55 -19.57 36.21
CA PRO A 46 -31.87 -19.66 36.82
C PRO A 46 -32.58 -18.30 36.90
N PHE A 47 -33.89 -18.36 36.71
CA PHE A 47 -34.87 -17.27 36.76
C PHE A 47 -35.54 -17.23 38.13
N PHE A 48 -35.57 -16.09 38.83
CA PHE A 48 -36.46 -15.82 39.98
C PHE A 48 -36.59 -14.30 40.26
N PRO A 49 -37.65 -13.81 40.93
CA PRO A 49 -38.51 -12.76 40.40
C PRO A 49 -38.47 -11.42 41.18
N LEU A 50 -39.10 -10.42 40.55
CA LEU A 50 -39.33 -9.04 40.98
C LEU A 50 -39.85 -8.88 42.42
N LYS A 51 -39.24 -7.95 43.17
CA LYS A 51 -39.92 -7.20 44.24
C LYS A 51 -39.74 -5.70 44.03
N ASN A 52 -40.89 -5.04 44.02
CA ASN A 52 -41.16 -3.64 43.72
C ASN A 52 -40.70 -2.72 44.87
N LYS A 53 -40.09 -1.57 44.55
CA LYS A 53 -40.22 -0.37 45.40
C LYS A 53 -40.04 0.90 44.57
N VAL A 54 -41.17 1.58 44.37
CA VAL A 54 -41.35 2.90 43.80
C VAL A 54 -40.65 3.96 44.67
N VAL A 55 -39.77 4.77 44.06
CA VAL A 55 -39.53 6.18 44.44
C VAL A 55 -39.19 6.94 43.17
N ALA A 56 -40.07 7.84 42.73
CA ALA A 56 -39.83 8.76 41.62
C ALA A 56 -38.99 9.97 42.07
N PRO A 57 -38.12 10.53 41.21
CA PRO A 57 -37.76 11.92 41.28
C PRO A 57 -38.40 12.72 40.15
N VAL A 58 -39.22 13.67 40.60
CA VAL A 58 -39.64 14.94 40.01
C VAL A 58 -38.96 15.34 38.68
N LEU A 59 -39.84 15.58 37.71
CA LEU A 59 -39.60 16.23 36.44
C LEU A 59 -38.90 17.60 36.64
N SER A 60 -37.65 17.70 36.20
CA SER A 60 -37.08 18.96 35.73
C SER A 60 -36.67 18.74 34.27
N THR A 61 -37.64 18.88 33.36
CA THR A 61 -37.34 19.11 31.95
C THR A 61 -36.70 20.49 31.82
N ARG A 62 -35.41 20.59 32.12
CA ARG A 62 -34.58 21.66 31.57
C ARG A 62 -34.38 21.30 30.11
N ARG A 63 -35.25 21.82 29.24
CA ARG A 63 -34.94 21.97 27.81
C ARG A 63 -33.71 22.88 27.74
N SER A 64 -32.53 22.28 27.86
CA SER A 64 -31.33 22.86 27.29
C SER A 64 -31.58 22.84 25.79
N SER A 65 -31.89 24.02 25.24
CA SER A 65 -31.92 24.26 23.82
C SER A 65 -30.68 23.63 23.22
N THR A 66 -30.88 22.53 22.51
CA THR A 66 -29.88 21.87 21.71
C THR A 66 -29.23 22.92 20.83
N ASP A 67 -27.98 23.26 21.12
CA ASP A 67 -27.12 23.89 20.13
C ASP A 67 -26.89 22.82 19.05
N SER A 68 -27.83 22.77 18.12
CA SER A 68 -27.83 21.89 16.95
C SER A 68 -26.55 22.06 16.12
N THR A 69 -25.86 23.19 16.28
CA THR A 69 -24.59 23.50 15.62
C THR A 69 -23.44 22.73 16.26
N SER A 70 -23.37 22.67 17.59
CA SER A 70 -22.35 21.92 18.33
C SER A 70 -22.49 20.40 18.10
N GLY A 71 -23.71 19.86 18.16
CA GLY A 71 -23.94 18.44 17.86
C GLY A 71 -23.58 18.06 16.42
N LYS A 72 -23.97 18.89 15.44
CA LYS A 72 -23.65 18.67 14.02
C LYS A 72 -22.14 18.74 13.74
N ARG A 73 -21.43 19.69 14.36
CA ARG A 73 -19.96 19.78 14.25
C ARG A 73 -19.25 18.56 14.84
N ARG A 74 -19.71 18.04 15.99
CA ARG A 74 -19.14 16.82 16.59
C ARG A 74 -19.33 15.60 15.72
N LEU A 75 -20.50 15.45 15.08
CA LEU A 75 -20.76 14.36 14.14
C LEU A 75 -19.90 14.46 12.87
N ILE A 76 -19.78 15.66 12.28
CA ILE A 76 -18.93 15.87 11.09
C ILE A 76 -17.48 15.54 11.41
N ASN A 77 -16.96 15.99 12.56
CA ASN A 77 -15.58 15.69 12.96
C ASN A 77 -15.37 14.18 13.16
N ALA A 78 -16.33 13.48 13.78
CA ALA A 78 -16.23 12.03 13.98
C ALA A 78 -16.30 11.26 12.64
N ILE A 79 -17.12 11.71 11.70
CA ILE A 79 -17.20 11.11 10.35
C ILE A 79 -15.88 11.28 9.61
N ASN A 80 -15.29 12.48 9.66
CA ASN A 80 -14.01 12.74 9.03
C ASN A 80 -12.90 11.89 9.66
N GLU A 81 -12.87 11.77 10.99
CA GLU A 81 -11.89 10.93 11.70
C GLU A 81 -12.02 9.44 11.35
N VAL A 82 -13.24 8.93 11.20
CA VAL A 82 -13.48 7.55 10.74
C VAL A 82 -13.09 7.36 9.26
N SER A 83 -13.33 8.36 8.40
CA SER A 83 -12.90 8.31 7.00
C SER A 83 -11.37 8.31 6.89
N ASP A 84 -10.69 9.24 7.58
CA ASP A 84 -9.24 9.38 7.56
C ASP A 84 -8.55 8.09 8.04
N THR A 85 -9.08 7.46 9.09
CA THR A 85 -8.53 6.21 9.63
C THR A 85 -8.74 5.03 8.69
N SER A 86 -9.85 4.99 7.95
CA SER A 86 -10.10 3.98 6.91
C SER A 86 -9.12 4.12 5.75
N ASP A 87 -8.95 5.35 5.24
CA ASP A 87 -8.06 5.63 4.11
C ASP A 87 -6.58 5.39 4.45
N ALA A 88 -6.18 5.73 5.68
CA ALA A 88 -4.84 5.43 6.20
C ALA A 88 -4.61 3.91 6.31
N HIS A 89 -5.61 3.16 6.78
CA HIS A 89 -5.53 1.71 6.85
C HIS A 89 -5.35 1.07 5.47
N THR A 90 -6.13 1.52 4.48
CA THR A 90 -6.00 1.07 3.08
C THR A 90 -4.61 1.38 2.53
N THR A 91 -4.10 2.60 2.75
CA THR A 91 -2.75 3.00 2.31
C THR A 91 -1.66 2.10 2.90
N ILE A 92 -1.74 1.83 4.21
CA ILE A 92 -0.81 0.92 4.90
C ILE A 92 -0.87 -0.49 4.31
N GLN A 93 -2.07 -1.04 4.12
CA GLN A 93 -2.24 -2.37 3.53
C GLN A 93 -1.65 -2.46 2.13
N HIS A 94 -1.81 -1.42 1.29
CA HIS A 94 -1.20 -1.39 -0.04
C HIS A 94 0.34 -1.45 0.03
N LEU A 95 0.95 -0.68 0.93
CA LEU A 95 2.40 -0.70 1.11
C LEU A 95 2.92 -2.02 1.70
N ASP A 96 2.20 -2.61 2.64
CA ASP A 96 2.58 -3.92 3.21
C ASP A 96 2.51 -5.01 2.14
N ASN A 97 1.45 -5.06 1.34
CA ASN A 97 1.33 -6.01 0.23
C ASN A 97 2.47 -5.87 -0.80
N LEU A 98 2.84 -4.63 -1.14
CA LEU A 98 3.99 -4.38 -2.03
C LEU A 98 5.30 -4.83 -1.38
N THR A 99 5.46 -4.62 -0.08
CA THR A 99 6.63 -5.07 0.69
C THR A 99 6.74 -6.59 0.69
N GLU A 100 5.63 -7.32 0.86
CA GLU A 100 5.60 -8.78 0.77
C GLU A 100 5.99 -9.27 -0.63
N MET A 101 5.50 -8.62 -1.69
CA MET A 101 5.91 -8.94 -3.06
C MET A 101 7.42 -8.74 -3.27
N LEU A 102 8.00 -7.68 -2.71
CA LEU A 102 9.46 -7.45 -2.76
C LEU A 102 10.24 -8.55 -2.03
N ILE A 103 9.80 -8.95 -0.85
CA ILE A 103 10.39 -10.06 -0.09
C ILE A 103 10.34 -11.34 -0.92
N ASN A 104 9.20 -11.62 -1.57
CA ASN A 104 9.04 -12.79 -2.44
C ASN A 104 10.00 -12.74 -3.65
N CYS A 105 10.21 -11.56 -4.24
CA CYS A 105 11.21 -11.38 -5.30
C CYS A 105 12.63 -11.66 -4.79
N ASP A 106 12.98 -11.17 -3.60
CA ASP A 106 14.32 -11.38 -3.02
C ASP A 106 14.59 -12.86 -2.74
N GLN A 107 13.60 -13.59 -2.24
CA GLN A 107 13.71 -15.03 -2.03
C GLN A 107 14.03 -15.84 -3.30
N LEU A 108 13.70 -15.33 -4.50
CA LEU A 108 14.10 -15.95 -5.77
C LEU A 108 15.61 -15.83 -6.03
N LEU A 109 16.24 -14.80 -5.47
CA LEU A 109 17.67 -14.48 -5.61
C LEU A 109 18.52 -15.03 -4.46
N SER A 110 17.97 -15.04 -3.24
CA SER A 110 18.69 -15.34 -1.99
C SER A 110 18.85 -16.83 -1.69
N LYS A 111 18.13 -17.73 -2.41
CA LYS A 111 18.30 -19.18 -2.26
C LYS A 111 19.77 -19.59 -2.52
N PRO A 112 20.41 -20.35 -1.62
CA PRO A 112 21.79 -20.77 -1.79
C PRO A 112 21.92 -21.59 -3.07
N LYS A 113 22.83 -21.19 -3.95
CA LYS A 113 23.11 -21.91 -5.19
C LYS A 113 24.58 -22.33 -5.22
N PRO A 114 24.87 -23.53 -5.77
CA PRO A 114 26.25 -23.97 -5.92
C PRO A 114 27.06 -22.96 -6.74
N PHE A 115 28.35 -22.92 -6.50
CA PHE A 115 29.28 -22.05 -7.23
C PHE A 115 29.16 -22.28 -8.74
N GLY A 116 29.16 -21.20 -9.53
CA GLY A 116 29.01 -21.25 -11.00
C GLY A 116 27.56 -21.43 -11.52
N HIS A 117 26.56 -21.59 -10.65
CA HIS A 117 25.17 -21.71 -11.11
C HIS A 117 24.63 -20.39 -11.67
N ILE A 118 24.17 -20.43 -12.93
CA ILE A 118 23.46 -19.32 -13.58
C ILE A 118 22.03 -19.26 -13.04
N ILE A 119 21.63 -18.10 -12.55
CA ILE A 119 20.29 -17.86 -12.04
C ILE A 119 19.36 -17.62 -13.23
N LYS A 120 18.25 -18.36 -13.30
CA LYS A 120 17.18 -18.10 -14.27
C LYS A 120 16.67 -16.67 -14.08
N THR A 121 16.83 -15.84 -15.11
CA THR A 121 16.46 -14.42 -15.06
C THR A 121 14.96 -14.18 -15.21
N ALA A 122 14.25 -15.06 -15.94
CA ALA A 122 12.82 -14.89 -16.23
C ALA A 122 11.92 -14.79 -14.98
N PRO A 123 12.07 -15.63 -13.93
CA PRO A 123 11.27 -15.49 -12.71
C PRO A 123 11.47 -14.15 -11.98
N ILE A 124 12.70 -13.62 -12.01
CA ILE A 124 13.03 -12.34 -11.37
C ILE A 124 12.36 -11.20 -12.13
N VAL A 125 12.51 -11.20 -13.46
CA VAL A 125 11.85 -10.20 -14.34
C VAL A 125 10.33 -10.28 -14.19
N GLY A 126 9.75 -11.48 -14.14
CA GLY A 126 8.31 -11.67 -13.90
C GLY A 126 7.85 -11.09 -12.56
N CYS A 127 8.66 -11.26 -11.50
CA CYS A 127 8.36 -10.68 -10.19
C CYS A 127 8.39 -9.14 -10.21
N LEU A 128 9.41 -8.54 -10.84
CA LEU A 128 9.52 -7.09 -11.01
C LEU A 128 8.38 -6.51 -11.86
N ILE A 129 7.98 -7.21 -12.93
CA ILE A 129 6.82 -6.82 -13.75
C ILE A 129 5.52 -6.90 -12.95
N GLY A 130 5.35 -7.91 -12.09
CA GLY A 130 4.19 -8.02 -11.21
C GLY A 130 4.04 -6.82 -10.27
N LEU A 131 5.15 -6.31 -9.73
CA LEU A 131 5.15 -5.07 -8.95
C LEU A 131 4.69 -3.87 -9.80
N ASN A 132 5.16 -3.78 -11.05
CA ASN A 132 4.77 -2.69 -11.96
C ASN A 132 3.27 -2.65 -12.26
N GLN A 133 2.57 -3.77 -12.16
CA GLN A 133 1.12 -3.84 -12.35
C GLN A 133 0.35 -3.45 -11.08
N LYS A 134 0.88 -3.78 -9.90
CA LYS A 134 0.18 -3.55 -8.63
C LYS A 134 0.33 -2.13 -8.09
N VAL A 135 1.44 -1.47 -8.40
CA VAL A 135 1.70 -0.09 -7.95
C VAL A 135 0.69 0.92 -8.52
N PRO A 136 0.34 0.91 -9.83
CA PRO A 136 -0.70 1.79 -10.37
C PRO A 136 -2.07 1.66 -9.68
N GLU A 137 -2.50 0.44 -9.35
CA GLU A 137 -3.76 0.24 -8.61
C GLU A 137 -3.73 0.94 -7.24
N SER A 138 -2.58 0.91 -6.55
CA SER A 138 -2.40 1.64 -5.31
C SER A 138 -2.43 3.15 -5.53
N ILE A 139 -1.83 3.66 -6.60
CA ILE A 139 -1.81 5.11 -6.92
C ILE A 139 -3.21 5.64 -7.19
N ASP A 140 -4.01 4.91 -7.97
CA ASP A 140 -5.39 5.32 -8.28
C ASP A 140 -6.23 5.49 -7.01
N ASN A 141 -6.05 4.59 -6.03
CA ASN A 141 -6.72 4.68 -4.73
C ASN A 141 -6.25 5.89 -3.89
N LEU A 142 -4.98 6.28 -3.99
CA LEU A 142 -4.44 7.43 -3.26
C LEU A 142 -4.91 8.78 -3.85
N SER A 143 -5.18 8.82 -5.16
CA SER A 143 -5.50 10.07 -5.88
C SER A 143 -6.79 10.78 -5.42
N ILE A 144 -7.68 10.06 -4.76
CA ILE A 144 -8.96 10.57 -4.25
C ILE A 144 -8.94 10.89 -2.75
N MET A 145 -7.82 10.61 -2.06
CA MET A 145 -7.69 10.78 -0.62
C MET A 145 -7.39 12.23 -0.25
N THR A 146 -7.81 12.61 0.95
CA THR A 146 -7.41 13.90 1.56
C THR A 146 -6.16 13.73 2.40
N PRO A 147 -5.36 14.79 2.61
CA PRO A 147 -4.17 14.72 3.44
C PRO A 147 -4.46 14.20 4.84
N PHE A 148 -3.62 13.29 5.32
CA PHE A 148 -3.75 12.66 6.62
C PHE A 148 -3.37 13.61 7.76
N ASN A 149 -4.04 13.42 8.90
CA ASN A 149 -3.61 14.03 10.15
C ASN A 149 -2.23 13.47 10.60
N ASP A 150 -1.55 14.16 11.53
CA ASP A 150 -0.17 13.80 11.89
C ASP A 150 -0.04 12.38 12.49
N HIS A 151 -1.06 11.90 13.20
CA HIS A 151 -1.05 10.55 13.78
C HIS A 151 -1.03 9.48 12.69
N GLU A 152 -1.92 9.58 11.71
CA GLU A 152 -1.96 8.65 10.57
C GLU A 152 -0.75 8.83 9.65
N ALA A 153 -0.31 10.07 9.42
CA ALA A 153 0.90 10.36 8.65
C ALA A 153 2.14 9.67 9.24
N LEU A 154 2.27 9.64 10.57
CA LEU A 154 3.34 8.94 11.27
C LEU A 154 3.29 7.41 11.04
N ARG A 155 2.10 6.82 10.98
CA ARG A 155 1.96 5.38 10.71
C ARG A 155 2.32 5.06 9.26
N ILE A 156 1.84 5.86 8.32
CA ILE A 156 2.11 5.71 6.89
C ILE A 156 3.60 5.87 6.61
N ILE A 157 4.29 6.86 7.20
CA ILE A 157 5.72 7.05 6.96
C ILE A 157 6.56 5.88 7.49
N ASN A 158 6.20 5.28 8.62
CA ASN A 158 6.91 4.10 9.14
C ASN A 158 6.82 2.92 8.17
N VAL A 159 5.63 2.70 7.59
CA VAL A 159 5.41 1.65 6.60
C VAL A 159 6.12 1.98 5.29
N LEU A 160 6.09 3.23 4.84
CA LEU A 160 6.85 3.68 3.67
C LEU A 160 8.35 3.46 3.84
N GLN A 161 8.92 3.74 5.02
CA GLN A 161 10.32 3.49 5.32
C GLN A 161 10.65 1.99 5.29
N ASN A 162 9.76 1.12 5.78
CA ASN A 162 9.93 -0.33 5.69
C ASN A 162 9.92 -0.83 4.23
N PHE A 163 8.98 -0.31 3.42
CA PHE A 163 8.93 -0.56 1.99
C PHE A 163 10.24 -0.13 1.30
N VAL A 164 10.71 1.09 1.57
CA VAL A 164 11.98 1.63 1.03
C VAL A 164 13.18 0.78 1.40
N SER A 165 13.28 0.38 2.68
CA SER A 165 14.35 -0.49 3.16
C SER A 165 14.35 -1.85 2.46
N THR A 166 13.17 -2.44 2.29
CA THR A 166 12.99 -3.72 1.59
C THR A 166 13.36 -3.61 0.11
N GLN A 167 12.93 -2.56 -0.57
CA GLN A 167 13.30 -2.27 -1.96
C GLN A 167 14.82 -2.11 -2.10
N HIS A 168 15.46 -1.36 -1.20
CA HIS A 168 16.91 -1.20 -1.19
C HIS A 168 17.64 -2.54 -1.02
N SER A 169 17.15 -3.42 -0.13
CA SER A 169 17.72 -4.75 0.06
C SER A 169 17.59 -5.60 -1.21
N LEU A 170 16.42 -5.64 -1.84
CA LEU A 170 16.22 -6.37 -3.09
C LEU A 170 17.16 -5.87 -4.19
N LEU A 171 17.28 -4.56 -4.37
CA LEU A 171 18.17 -3.96 -5.37
C LEU A 171 19.64 -4.31 -5.10
N SER A 172 20.05 -4.31 -3.83
CA SER A 172 21.40 -4.75 -3.42
C SER A 172 21.63 -6.23 -3.77
N THR A 173 20.67 -7.11 -3.48
CA THR A 173 20.75 -8.52 -3.88
C THR A 173 20.84 -8.67 -5.40
N ILE A 174 20.03 -7.93 -6.16
CA ILE A 174 20.08 -7.94 -7.64
C ILE A 174 21.47 -7.51 -8.12
N ILE A 175 22.05 -6.45 -7.54
CA ILE A 175 23.41 -5.99 -7.87
C ILE A 175 24.44 -7.09 -7.58
N GLU A 176 24.38 -7.76 -6.42
CA GLU A 176 25.31 -8.84 -6.08
C GLU A 176 25.24 -10.03 -7.04
N LYS A 177 24.08 -10.26 -7.68
CA LYS A 177 23.92 -11.32 -8.68
C LYS A 177 24.36 -10.90 -10.09
N ARG A 178 24.86 -9.67 -10.28
CA ARG A 178 25.38 -9.19 -11.58
C ARG A 178 26.53 -10.11 -12.02
N GLY A 179 26.35 -10.81 -13.13
CA GLY A 179 27.27 -11.86 -13.62
C GLY A 179 26.72 -13.29 -13.51
N LYS A 180 25.63 -13.49 -12.76
CA LYS A 180 24.88 -14.76 -12.72
C LYS A 180 23.49 -14.65 -13.35
N ILE A 181 23.05 -13.45 -13.72
CA ILE A 181 21.78 -13.17 -14.40
C ILE A 181 21.99 -12.35 -15.67
N TYR A 182 21.09 -12.49 -16.64
CA TYR A 182 21.07 -11.68 -17.86
C TYR A 182 20.75 -10.22 -17.54
N THR A 183 21.59 -9.31 -18.02
CA THR A 183 21.56 -7.91 -17.60
C THR A 183 20.46 -7.08 -18.27
N ARG A 184 20.25 -7.26 -19.58
CA ARG A 184 19.34 -6.42 -20.36
C ARG A 184 17.86 -6.51 -19.90
N PRO A 185 17.27 -7.70 -19.67
CA PRO A 185 15.90 -7.79 -19.20
C PRO A 185 15.71 -7.18 -17.79
N ILE A 186 16.73 -7.32 -16.94
CA ILE A 186 16.71 -6.74 -15.59
C ILE A 186 16.76 -5.22 -15.66
N ARG A 187 17.62 -4.64 -16.51
CA ARG A 187 17.69 -3.18 -16.70
C ARG A 187 16.34 -2.58 -17.09
N VAL A 188 15.64 -3.19 -18.06
CA VAL A 188 14.32 -2.70 -18.50
C VAL A 188 13.32 -2.78 -17.35
N ALA A 189 13.25 -3.92 -16.65
CA ALA A 189 12.35 -4.07 -15.52
C ALA A 189 12.64 -3.07 -14.38
N LEU A 190 13.92 -2.74 -14.14
CA LEU A 190 14.33 -1.75 -13.15
C LEU A 190 13.93 -0.32 -13.53
N LEU A 191 14.05 0.06 -14.80
CA LEU A 191 13.62 1.37 -15.30
C LEU A 191 12.11 1.56 -15.16
N ASP A 192 11.34 0.53 -15.53
CA ASP A 192 9.89 0.57 -15.40
C ASP A 192 9.47 0.66 -13.92
N LEU A 193 10.16 -0.10 -13.05
CA LEU A 193 9.89 -0.11 -11.61
C LEU A 193 10.24 1.22 -10.92
N GLU A 194 11.36 1.85 -11.29
CA GLU A 194 11.74 3.18 -10.79
C GLU A 194 10.62 4.19 -11.06
N SER A 195 10.08 4.22 -12.29
CA SER A 195 9.05 5.18 -12.67
C SER A 195 7.74 5.03 -11.88
N VAL A 196 7.26 3.81 -11.65
CA VAL A 196 6.01 3.58 -10.90
C VAL A 196 6.21 3.76 -9.39
N VAL A 197 7.35 3.35 -8.84
CA VAL A 197 7.66 3.55 -7.42
C VAL A 197 7.83 5.04 -7.10
N ASP A 198 8.42 5.81 -8.01
CA ASP A 198 8.50 7.27 -7.86
C ASP A 198 7.13 7.92 -7.79
N GLN A 199 6.20 7.53 -8.66
CA GLN A 199 4.82 8.04 -8.62
C GLN A 199 4.11 7.68 -7.31
N LEU A 200 4.27 6.44 -6.83
CA LEU A 200 3.72 6.01 -5.54
C LEU A 200 4.28 6.84 -4.39
N THR A 201 5.60 7.06 -4.34
CA THR A 201 6.23 7.83 -3.26
C THR A 201 5.78 9.28 -3.27
N TYR A 202 5.65 9.91 -4.45
CA TYR A 202 5.11 11.26 -4.56
C TYR A 202 3.65 11.33 -4.07
N ALA A 203 2.80 10.41 -4.52
CA ALA A 203 1.40 10.37 -4.09
C ALA A 203 1.27 10.23 -2.56
N ILE A 204 2.11 9.41 -1.93
CA ILE A 204 2.13 9.28 -0.47
C ILE A 204 2.62 10.56 0.19
N ILE A 205 3.72 11.16 -0.29
CA ILE A 205 4.28 12.41 0.26
C ILE A 205 3.25 13.54 0.26
N ASP A 206 2.46 13.65 -0.81
CA ASP A 206 1.40 14.66 -0.93
C ASP A 206 0.28 14.46 0.12
N LEU A 207 0.04 13.21 0.52
CA LEU A 207 -0.94 12.87 1.55
C LEU A 207 -0.41 13.03 2.98
N ILE A 208 0.90 13.23 3.20
CA ILE A 208 1.50 13.41 4.53
C ILE A 208 2.20 14.77 4.69
N PRO A 209 1.49 15.91 4.52
CA PRO A 209 2.10 17.24 4.50
C PRO A 209 2.91 17.56 5.76
N THR A 210 2.50 17.08 6.93
CA THR A 210 3.22 17.30 8.20
C THR A 210 4.54 16.51 8.31
N ARG A 211 4.73 15.49 7.45
CA ARG A 211 5.87 14.56 7.42
C ARG A 211 6.60 14.54 6.07
N GLN A 212 6.45 15.61 5.29
CA GLN A 212 7.14 15.74 3.99
C GLN A 212 8.67 15.57 4.06
N PRO A 213 9.38 16.08 5.08
CA PRO A 213 10.83 15.89 5.17
C PRO A 213 11.21 14.41 5.28
N GLU A 214 10.49 13.64 6.12
CA GLU A 214 10.74 12.20 6.27
C GLU A 214 10.40 11.45 4.98
N GLY A 215 9.28 11.76 4.33
CA GLY A 215 8.88 11.16 3.06
C GLY A 215 9.87 11.46 1.92
N SER A 216 10.33 12.71 1.82
CA SER A 216 11.32 13.13 0.81
C SER A 216 12.68 12.46 1.02
N SER A 217 13.08 12.28 2.29
CA SER A 217 14.29 11.54 2.64
C SER A 217 14.19 10.07 2.21
N ALA A 218 13.06 9.43 2.47
CA ALA A 218 12.79 8.05 2.04
C ALA A 218 12.84 7.92 0.52
N LYS A 219 12.24 8.86 -0.23
CA LYS A 219 12.35 8.89 -1.69
C LYS A 219 13.80 9.04 -2.17
N SER A 220 14.57 9.94 -1.57
CA SER A 220 15.98 10.13 -1.94
C SER A 220 16.83 8.86 -1.76
N VAL A 221 16.48 8.00 -0.81
CA VAL A 221 17.13 6.68 -0.64
C VAL A 221 16.74 5.74 -1.80
N LEU A 222 15.47 5.72 -2.21
CA LEU A 222 15.01 4.94 -3.35
C LEU A 222 15.69 5.38 -4.65
N ASP A 223 15.68 6.67 -4.95
CA ASP A 223 16.28 7.25 -6.15
C ASP A 223 17.74 6.83 -6.27
N ARG A 224 18.52 6.94 -5.18
CA ARG A 224 19.93 6.52 -5.17
C ARG A 224 20.09 5.02 -5.41
N SER A 225 19.21 4.21 -4.85
CA SER A 225 19.26 2.75 -4.98
C SER A 225 18.94 2.30 -6.41
N PHE A 226 17.90 2.86 -7.02
CA PHE A 226 17.55 2.60 -8.42
C PHE A 226 18.65 3.08 -9.37
N ASN A 227 19.11 4.32 -9.21
CA ASN A 227 20.20 4.87 -10.02
C ASN A 227 21.47 4.00 -9.95
N GLN A 228 21.82 3.51 -8.76
CA GLN A 228 22.94 2.59 -8.58
C GLN A 228 22.72 1.26 -9.33
N ALA A 229 21.55 0.63 -9.16
CA ALA A 229 21.23 -0.63 -9.81
C ALA A 229 21.20 -0.48 -11.34
N ILE A 230 20.51 0.52 -11.87
CA ILE A 230 20.41 0.79 -13.31
C ILE A 230 21.78 1.05 -13.91
N ARG A 231 22.64 1.85 -13.26
CA ARG A 231 24.01 2.10 -13.72
C ARG A 231 24.85 0.83 -13.78
N ILE A 232 24.69 -0.08 -12.81
CA ILE A 232 25.38 -1.37 -12.79
C ILE A 232 24.87 -2.28 -13.92
N TYR A 233 23.60 -2.21 -14.28
CA TYR A 233 23.02 -3.04 -15.33
C TYR A 233 23.06 -2.40 -16.74
N SER A 234 23.62 -1.20 -16.86
CA SER A 234 23.85 -0.48 -18.13
C SER A 234 25.10 -0.93 -18.86
#